data_AF-A0A523UIJ2-F1
#
_entry.id   AF-A0A523UIJ2-F1
#
_cell.length_a   1.000
_cell.length_b   1.000
_cell.length_c   1.000
_cell.angle_alpha   90.00
_cell.angle_beta   90.00
_cell.angle_gamma   90.00
#
_symmetry.space_group_name_H-M   'P 1'
#
loop_
_entity.id
_entity.type
_entity.pdbx_description
1 polymer ?
#
loop_
_entity_poly.entity_id
_entity_poly.type
_entity_poly.pdbx_seq_one_letter_code
_entity_poly.pdbx_strand_id
1 'polypeptide(L)'
;MFWSRRGDWNLSRSIGMIAQGLYARNLSMKKQNLHHKANLLGELAGFDVTGFPLAIFPKKHIARSSLIYPAAGQKGECINLFKVLQTNFCENNCFYCVNRKDRGCPRIEFAPQELASLFLEYYKKRWVKGLFLSSAINVSPNASQEKMLETLKILRQRYNYQGYIHCKILPGVDTGLIEATGRLADRLSMNLEAPNQKCLSELSADKNFHRELLDGLKKIASFHGKHPLKGGVTTQLVVGAANEGDKEILSLSHNLYRGHNLRRVYYSAFTPVEDTPLENLRPCPPLREFRLYQADFLLRKYNFTPEELIFDEKGDLYLDKDPKLVWALSNIDRFPVEINKALFEELIRVPGIGRISARKILDIRKNTKLKELEQLKKLGTVVKRARKFITLNGKFYPAKKELEPEIDKQLFLWEEI
;
A
#
# COMPACT_ATOMS: atom_id res chain seq x y z
N MET A 1 -64.01 31.72 -49.21
CA MET A 1 -64.00 30.58 -48.28
C MET A 1 -62.54 30.23 -47.96
N PHE A 2 -62.13 30.28 -46.68
CA PHE A 2 -60.80 29.81 -46.25
C PHE A 2 -60.98 28.50 -45.49
N TRP A 3 -60.33 27.42 -45.94
CA TRP A 3 -60.25 26.15 -45.23
C TRP A 3 -58.92 26.02 -44.49
N SER A 4 -58.95 25.33 -43.34
CA SER A 4 -57.88 25.40 -42.33
C SER A 4 -56.76 24.38 -42.54
N ARG A 5 -55.50 24.80 -42.29
CA ARG A 5 -54.38 23.87 -42.04
C ARG A 5 -54.31 23.55 -40.55
N ARG A 6 -54.83 22.39 -40.13
CA ARG A 6 -54.60 21.80 -38.80
C ARG A 6 -54.24 20.32 -38.93
N GLY A 7 -52.96 20.04 -39.14
CA GLY A 7 -52.42 18.68 -39.17
C GLY A 7 -50.94 18.71 -39.52
N ASP A 8 -50.07 18.81 -38.50
CA ASP A 8 -48.62 18.51 -38.56
C ASP A 8 -47.94 18.72 -37.18
N TRP A 9 -48.47 19.62 -36.34
CA TRP A 9 -47.87 20.00 -35.04
C TRP A 9 -47.85 18.90 -33.97
N ASN A 10 -48.62 17.83 -34.11
CA ASN A 10 -48.63 16.71 -33.15
C ASN A 10 -47.57 15.66 -33.44
N LEU A 11 -47.24 15.39 -34.71
CA LEU A 11 -46.27 14.34 -35.05
C LEU A 11 -44.84 14.73 -34.60
N SER A 12 -44.45 15.98 -34.84
CA SER A 12 -43.14 16.52 -34.47
C SER A 12 -42.91 16.55 -32.94
N ARG A 13 -43.94 16.91 -32.15
CA ARG A 13 -43.89 16.84 -30.69
C ARG A 13 -43.76 15.41 -30.17
N SER A 14 -44.54 14.47 -30.71
CA SER A 14 -44.45 13.05 -30.33
C SER A 14 -43.09 12.43 -30.65
N ILE A 15 -42.52 12.72 -31.84
CA ILE A 15 -41.18 12.27 -32.22
C ILE A 15 -40.12 12.89 -31.28
N GLY A 16 -40.22 14.18 -30.96
CA GLY A 16 -39.32 14.85 -30.01
C GLY A 16 -39.35 14.25 -28.60
N MET A 17 -40.53 13.93 -28.08
CA MET A 17 -40.69 13.28 -26.77
C MET A 17 -40.16 11.84 -26.76
N ILE A 18 -40.37 11.08 -27.84
CA ILE A 18 -39.82 9.72 -27.98
C ILE A 18 -38.29 9.77 -28.07
N ALA A 19 -37.72 10.70 -28.84
CA ALA A 19 -36.28 10.89 -28.94
C ALA A 19 -35.64 11.30 -27.59
N GLN A 20 -36.27 12.21 -26.84
CA GLN A 20 -35.84 12.58 -25.49
C GLN A 20 -35.97 11.40 -24.51
N GLY A 21 -37.04 10.62 -24.59
CA GLY A 21 -37.23 9.41 -23.76
C GLY A 21 -36.21 8.31 -24.05
N LEU A 22 -35.89 8.06 -25.32
CA LEU A 22 -34.84 7.13 -25.74
C LEU A 22 -33.45 7.63 -25.33
N TYR A 23 -33.18 8.93 -25.47
CA TYR A 23 -31.93 9.54 -25.01
C TYR A 23 -31.76 9.43 -23.49
N ALA A 24 -32.80 9.73 -22.71
CA ALA A 24 -32.81 9.57 -21.25
C ALA A 24 -32.64 8.10 -20.81
N ARG A 25 -33.30 7.15 -21.49
CA ARG A 25 -33.11 5.71 -21.26
C ARG A 25 -31.68 5.27 -21.60
N ASN A 26 -31.11 5.71 -22.72
CA ASN A 26 -29.74 5.41 -23.11
C ASN A 26 -28.71 6.01 -22.14
N LEU A 27 -28.93 7.23 -21.63
CA LEU A 27 -28.12 7.81 -20.57
C LEU A 27 -28.24 7.03 -19.25
N SER A 28 -29.45 6.61 -18.88
CA SER A 28 -29.68 5.77 -17.69
C SER A 28 -28.94 4.43 -17.79
N MET A 29 -29.08 3.72 -18.92
CA MET A 29 -28.38 2.45 -19.17
C MET A 29 -26.85 2.63 -19.20
N LYS A 30 -26.33 3.68 -19.86
CA LYS A 30 -24.89 3.99 -19.83
C LYS A 30 -24.39 4.28 -18.41
N LYS A 31 -25.18 5.00 -17.60
CA LYS A 31 -24.84 5.31 -16.21
C LYS A 31 -24.90 4.08 -15.31
N GLN A 32 -25.90 3.20 -15.49
CA GLN A 32 -25.99 1.92 -14.80
C GLN A 32 -24.80 1.01 -15.16
N ASN A 33 -24.43 0.93 -16.44
CA ASN A 33 -23.24 0.22 -16.91
C ASN A 33 -21.97 0.80 -16.25
N LEU A 34 -21.77 2.12 -16.28
CA LEU A 34 -20.61 2.79 -15.66
C LEU A 34 -20.51 2.51 -14.15
N HIS A 35 -21.63 2.55 -13.41
CA HIS A 35 -21.65 2.18 -12.00
C HIS A 35 -21.33 0.70 -11.77
N HIS A 36 -21.80 -0.20 -12.63
CA HIS A 36 -21.46 -1.62 -12.59
C HIS A 36 -19.96 -1.86 -12.83
N LYS A 37 -19.37 -1.25 -13.89
CA LYS A 37 -17.91 -1.26 -14.12
C LYS A 37 -17.14 -0.82 -12.88
N ALA A 38 -17.58 0.28 -12.29
CA ALA A 38 -16.89 0.92 -11.18
C ALA A 38 -16.96 0.11 -9.88
N ASN A 39 -18.12 -0.49 -9.59
CA ASN A 39 -18.24 -1.35 -8.43
C ASN A 39 -17.31 -2.57 -8.54
N LEU A 40 -17.35 -3.27 -9.69
CA LEU A 40 -16.56 -4.47 -9.96
C LEU A 40 -15.04 -4.18 -10.01
N LEU A 41 -14.60 -3.21 -10.80
CA LEU A 41 -13.17 -2.88 -10.95
C LEU A 41 -12.59 -2.15 -9.73
N GLY A 42 -13.44 -1.51 -8.90
CA GLY A 42 -13.04 -1.03 -7.57
C GLY A 42 -12.86 -2.17 -6.58
N GLU A 43 -13.77 -3.14 -6.57
CA GLU A 43 -13.71 -4.31 -5.68
C GLU A 43 -12.51 -5.21 -6.02
N LEU A 44 -12.25 -5.45 -7.31
CA LEU A 44 -11.08 -6.20 -7.76
C LEU A 44 -9.76 -5.44 -7.49
N ALA A 45 -9.76 -4.10 -7.52
CA ALA A 45 -8.63 -3.31 -7.00
C ALA A 45 -8.45 -3.48 -5.47
N GLY A 46 -9.43 -4.03 -4.76
CA GLY A 46 -9.36 -4.44 -3.36
C GLY A 46 -8.37 -5.59 -3.09
N PHE A 47 -8.03 -6.42 -4.07
CA PHE A 47 -6.98 -7.44 -3.92
C PHE A 47 -5.57 -6.87 -4.03
N ASP A 48 -5.44 -5.64 -4.53
CA ASP A 48 -4.21 -4.85 -4.58
C ASP A 48 -3.96 -4.07 -3.24
N VAL A 49 -4.59 -4.47 -2.13
CA VAL A 49 -4.62 -3.71 -0.87
C VAL A 49 -3.36 -3.93 -0.03
N THR A 50 -2.85 -2.84 0.54
CA THR A 50 -1.57 -2.80 1.25
C THR A 50 -1.55 -1.79 2.40
N GLY A 51 -0.86 -2.13 3.49
CA GLY A 51 -0.46 -1.14 4.50
C GLY A 51 -1.44 -0.87 5.64
N PHE A 52 -2.51 -1.67 5.78
CA PHE A 52 -3.34 -1.69 6.98
C PHE A 52 -3.79 -3.14 7.25
N PRO A 53 -3.32 -3.83 8.30
CA PRO A 53 -3.79 -5.16 8.66
C PRO A 53 -5.21 -5.04 9.24
N LEU A 54 -6.19 -5.01 8.33
CA LEU A 54 -7.62 -4.79 8.61
C LEU A 54 -8.22 -5.85 9.55
N ALA A 55 -7.57 -7.00 9.69
CA ALA A 55 -7.94 -8.05 10.64
C ALA A 55 -7.59 -7.72 12.09
N ILE A 56 -6.61 -6.85 12.35
CA ILE A 56 -6.09 -6.57 13.71
C ILE A 56 -6.74 -5.31 14.32
N PHE A 57 -7.25 -4.39 13.50
CA PHE A 57 -7.82 -3.11 13.95
C PHE A 57 -9.29 -2.97 13.54
N PRO A 58 -10.23 -2.99 14.51
CA PRO A 58 -11.66 -2.99 14.20
C PRO A 58 -12.14 -1.69 13.52
N LYS A 59 -13.17 -1.85 12.68
CA LYS A 59 -13.73 -0.82 11.80
C LYS A 59 -14.22 0.42 12.58
N LYS A 60 -13.49 1.53 12.55
CA LYS A 60 -14.08 2.87 12.75
C LYS A 60 -14.53 3.43 11.40
N HIS A 61 -15.85 3.49 11.22
CA HIS A 61 -16.62 4.20 10.17
C HIS A 61 -15.82 4.81 9.00
N ILE A 62 -15.44 3.99 8.02
CA ILE A 62 -15.10 4.45 6.68
C ILE A 62 -16.21 3.96 5.76
N ALA A 63 -16.93 4.89 5.13
CA ALA A 63 -17.99 4.57 4.17
C ALA A 63 -17.36 3.94 2.91
N ARG A 64 -17.51 2.62 2.77
CA ARG A 64 -16.89 1.84 1.68
C ARG A 64 -17.84 1.71 0.49
N SER A 65 -17.78 2.70 -0.41
CA SER A 65 -17.81 2.36 -1.84
C SER A 65 -16.53 1.58 -2.15
N SER A 66 -16.59 0.56 -3.02
CA SER A 66 -15.42 -0.24 -3.39
C SER A 66 -14.29 0.59 -4.02
N LEU A 67 -14.60 1.80 -4.49
CA LEU A 67 -13.67 2.75 -5.10
C LEU A 67 -12.96 3.66 -4.08
N ILE A 68 -13.42 3.76 -2.83
CA ILE A 68 -12.88 4.71 -1.84
C ILE A 68 -11.93 3.98 -0.90
N TYR A 69 -10.63 4.16 -1.12
CA TYR A 69 -9.57 3.49 -0.37
C TYR A 69 -8.82 4.44 0.57
N PRO A 70 -8.77 4.17 1.89
CA PRO A 70 -7.99 4.96 2.83
C PRO A 70 -6.49 4.64 2.73
N ALA A 71 -5.67 5.69 2.62
CA ALA A 71 -4.21 5.63 2.61
C ALA A 71 -3.61 6.63 3.60
N ALA A 72 -2.36 6.40 4.02
CA ALA A 72 -1.61 7.35 4.84
C ALA A 72 -1.07 8.50 3.97
N GLY A 73 -1.39 9.74 4.35
CA GLY A 73 -0.88 10.97 3.75
C GLY A 73 0.54 11.32 4.17
N GLN A 74 0.97 12.55 3.88
CA GLN A 74 2.36 12.96 4.12
C GLN A 74 2.63 13.37 5.58
N LYS A 75 1.59 13.74 6.33
CA LYS A 75 1.63 14.15 7.75
C LYS A 75 0.90 13.14 8.64
N GLY A 76 0.80 11.89 8.17
CA GLY A 76 0.11 10.80 8.84
C GLY A 76 -1.41 10.80 8.75
N GLU A 77 -1.99 11.81 8.10
CA GLU A 77 -3.43 11.94 7.97
C GLU A 77 -4.02 10.84 7.07
N CYS A 78 -5.20 10.34 7.41
CA CYS A 78 -5.92 9.43 6.51
C CYS A 78 -6.45 10.22 5.30
N ILE A 79 -6.05 9.81 4.09
CA ILE A 79 -6.54 10.35 2.82
C ILE A 79 -7.32 9.28 2.06
N ASN A 80 -8.47 9.66 1.50
CA ASN A 80 -9.23 8.79 0.61
C ASN A 80 -8.70 8.91 -0.82
N LEU A 81 -8.34 7.79 -1.44
CA LEU A 81 -8.00 7.68 -2.84
C LEU A 81 -9.13 6.98 -3.61
N PHE A 82 -9.33 7.39 -4.87
CA PHE A 82 -10.13 6.64 -5.83
C PHE A 82 -9.28 5.48 -6.33
N LYS A 83 -9.57 4.25 -5.90
CA LYS A 83 -8.79 3.06 -6.25
C LYS A 83 -9.57 2.19 -7.23
N VAL A 84 -8.96 1.90 -8.38
CA VAL A 84 -9.65 1.26 -9.50
C VAL A 84 -8.68 0.55 -10.44
N LEU A 85 -9.16 -0.49 -11.13
CA LEU A 85 -8.51 -1.07 -12.31
C LEU A 85 -9.04 -0.41 -13.59
N GLN A 86 -8.18 -0.20 -14.59
CA GLN A 86 -8.60 0.15 -15.96
C GLN A 86 -9.39 -1.01 -16.59
N THR A 87 -8.92 -2.25 -16.36
CA THR A 87 -9.54 -3.49 -16.81
C THR A 87 -9.14 -4.67 -15.91
N ASN A 88 -9.97 -5.71 -15.85
CA ASN A 88 -9.63 -7.02 -15.27
C ASN A 88 -9.43 -8.13 -16.33
N PHE A 89 -9.42 -7.81 -17.62
CA PHE A 89 -8.93 -8.72 -18.66
C PHE A 89 -7.42 -8.92 -18.47
N CYS A 90 -6.98 -10.17 -18.35
CA CYS A 90 -5.59 -10.53 -18.08
C CYS A 90 -5.16 -11.70 -18.99
N GLU A 91 -3.99 -11.59 -19.62
CA GLU A 91 -3.35 -12.71 -20.32
C GLU A 91 -2.56 -13.62 -19.37
N ASN A 92 -2.16 -13.13 -18.20
CA ASN A 92 -1.35 -13.90 -17.24
C ASN A 92 -2.22 -14.75 -16.30
N ASN A 93 -1.68 -15.89 -15.89
CA ASN A 93 -2.31 -16.93 -15.08
C ASN A 93 -1.68 -17.06 -13.67
N CYS A 94 -1.38 -15.92 -13.02
CA CYS A 94 -0.89 -15.89 -11.64
C CYS A 94 -1.81 -16.71 -10.70
N PHE A 95 -1.24 -17.70 -10.00
CA PHE A 95 -1.95 -18.78 -9.30
C PHE A 95 -2.78 -18.31 -8.08
N TYR A 96 -2.53 -17.11 -7.58
CA TYR A 96 -3.24 -16.46 -6.47
C TYR A 96 -4.24 -15.39 -6.91
N CYS A 97 -4.27 -15.03 -8.21
CA CYS A 97 -4.86 -13.76 -8.64
C CYS A 97 -6.32 -13.90 -9.06
N VAL A 98 -7.21 -13.10 -8.45
CA VAL A 98 -8.63 -12.97 -8.82
C VAL A 98 -8.88 -12.58 -10.29
N ASN A 99 -7.87 -11.99 -10.95
CA ASN A 99 -7.92 -11.58 -12.35
C ASN A 99 -7.22 -12.57 -13.30
N ARG A 100 -6.69 -13.71 -12.84
CA ARG A 100 -5.97 -14.69 -13.68
C ARG A 100 -6.79 -15.10 -14.92
N LYS A 101 -6.15 -15.31 -16.07
CA LYS A 101 -6.82 -15.53 -17.36
C LYS A 101 -7.92 -16.60 -17.31
N ASP A 102 -7.63 -17.79 -16.79
CA ASP A 102 -8.57 -18.92 -16.89
C ASP A 102 -9.70 -18.90 -15.86
N ARG A 103 -9.71 -17.94 -14.92
CA ARG A 103 -10.74 -17.86 -13.88
C ARG A 103 -12.08 -17.39 -14.46
N GLY A 104 -13.14 -18.10 -14.14
CA GLY A 104 -14.51 -17.82 -14.58
C GLY A 104 -15.12 -16.60 -13.86
N CYS A 105 -14.78 -15.39 -14.29
CA CYS A 105 -15.34 -14.16 -13.71
C CYS A 105 -15.74 -13.12 -14.78
N PRO A 106 -16.69 -12.21 -14.49
CA PRO A 106 -17.09 -11.15 -15.40
C PRO A 106 -15.88 -10.27 -15.78
N ARG A 107 -15.62 -10.13 -17.07
CA ARG A 107 -14.51 -9.30 -17.59
C ARG A 107 -15.02 -7.99 -18.14
N ILE A 108 -14.44 -6.88 -17.69
CA ILE A 108 -14.88 -5.54 -18.03
C ILE A 108 -13.71 -4.55 -18.06
N GLU A 109 -13.84 -3.54 -18.92
CA GLU A 109 -12.83 -2.52 -19.17
C GLU A 109 -13.50 -1.14 -19.23
N PHE A 110 -12.85 -0.13 -18.65
CA PHE A 110 -13.17 1.27 -18.87
C PHE A 110 -12.49 1.79 -20.14
N ALA A 111 -13.20 2.58 -20.94
CA ALA A 111 -12.52 3.50 -21.85
C ALA A 111 -11.81 4.61 -21.03
N PRO A 112 -10.64 5.13 -21.44
CA PRO A 112 -9.90 6.13 -20.67
C PRO A 112 -10.70 7.37 -20.26
N GLN A 113 -11.57 7.86 -21.16
CA GLN A 113 -12.47 8.99 -20.92
C GLN A 113 -13.59 8.67 -19.91
N GLU A 114 -14.11 7.44 -19.89
CA GLU A 114 -15.11 7.01 -18.89
C GLU A 114 -14.52 7.09 -17.49
N LEU A 115 -13.31 6.56 -17.32
CA LEU A 115 -12.62 6.49 -16.04
C LEU A 115 -12.20 7.87 -15.52
N ALA A 116 -11.65 8.70 -16.40
CA ALA A 116 -11.26 10.07 -16.07
C ALA A 116 -12.47 10.91 -15.63
N SER A 117 -13.60 10.82 -16.35
CA SER A 117 -14.84 11.51 -15.97
C SER A 117 -15.37 11.04 -14.62
N LEU A 118 -15.44 9.73 -14.40
CA LEU A 118 -15.94 9.14 -13.14
C LEU A 118 -15.08 9.54 -11.94
N PHE A 119 -13.75 9.49 -12.07
CA PHE A 119 -12.83 9.96 -11.05
C PHE A 119 -13.07 11.43 -10.69
N LEU A 120 -13.25 12.29 -11.70
CA LEU A 120 -13.50 13.71 -11.50
C LEU A 120 -14.84 13.99 -10.82
N GLU A 121 -15.87 13.15 -10.99
CA GLU A 121 -17.10 13.25 -10.20
C GLU A 121 -16.85 13.01 -8.70
N TYR A 122 -16.10 11.96 -8.36
CA TYR A 122 -15.75 11.64 -6.97
C TYR A 122 -14.86 12.73 -6.35
N TYR A 123 -13.92 13.28 -7.12
CA TYR A 123 -13.05 14.38 -6.69
C TYR A 123 -13.83 15.69 -6.47
N LYS A 124 -14.72 16.07 -7.41
CA LYS A 124 -15.56 17.27 -7.27
C LYS A 124 -16.50 17.20 -6.05
N LYS A 125 -17.00 16.00 -5.71
CA LYS A 125 -17.79 15.75 -4.49
C LYS A 125 -16.94 15.69 -3.21
N ARG A 126 -15.61 15.85 -3.30
CA ARG A 126 -14.64 15.76 -2.20
C ARG A 126 -14.62 14.40 -1.48
N TRP A 127 -15.10 13.34 -2.12
CA TRP A 127 -15.10 11.98 -1.57
C TRP A 127 -13.70 11.35 -1.57
N VAL A 128 -12.85 11.80 -2.50
CA VAL A 128 -11.47 11.36 -2.71
C VAL A 128 -10.56 12.57 -2.93
N LYS A 129 -9.27 12.44 -2.58
CA LYS A 129 -8.23 13.47 -2.75
C LYS A 129 -7.25 13.16 -3.89
N GLY A 130 -7.24 11.93 -4.39
CA GLY A 130 -6.31 11.47 -5.43
C GLY A 130 -6.77 10.18 -6.11
N LEU A 131 -6.08 9.79 -7.17
CA LEU A 131 -6.29 8.58 -7.95
C LEU A 131 -5.22 7.53 -7.61
N PHE A 132 -5.62 6.28 -7.45
CA PHE A 132 -4.77 5.09 -7.57
C PHE A 132 -5.29 4.30 -8.78
N LEU A 133 -4.48 4.25 -9.84
CA LEU A 133 -4.81 3.54 -11.08
C LEU A 133 -3.88 2.34 -11.28
N SER A 134 -4.48 1.19 -11.51
CA SER A 134 -3.82 -0.05 -11.91
C SER A 134 -4.59 -0.72 -13.05
N SER A 135 -4.16 -1.88 -13.51
CA SER A 135 -4.82 -2.67 -14.54
C SER A 135 -4.35 -4.12 -14.49
N ALA A 136 -5.17 -5.04 -14.99
CA ALA A 136 -4.68 -6.30 -15.53
C ALA A 136 -4.05 -6.09 -16.93
N ILE A 137 -3.37 -7.11 -17.47
CA ILE A 137 -2.68 -7.06 -18.76
C ILE A 137 -3.60 -7.61 -19.86
N ASN A 138 -4.29 -6.73 -20.57
CA ASN A 138 -5.12 -7.06 -21.73
C ASN A 138 -4.30 -6.91 -23.02
N VAL A 139 -4.23 -7.98 -23.84
CA VAL A 139 -3.41 -8.10 -25.07
C VAL A 139 -1.88 -8.00 -24.87
N SER A 140 -1.38 -6.92 -24.26
CA SER A 140 0.05 -6.76 -23.95
C SER A 140 0.28 -5.74 -22.81
N PRO A 141 1.45 -5.78 -22.15
CA PRO A 141 1.80 -4.79 -21.11
C PRO A 141 1.76 -3.35 -21.63
N ASN A 142 2.37 -3.11 -22.80
CA ASN A 142 2.41 -1.79 -23.43
C ASN A 142 1.00 -1.27 -23.76
N ALA A 143 0.17 -2.06 -24.45
CA ALA A 143 -1.18 -1.62 -24.82
C ALA A 143 -2.07 -1.33 -23.60
N SER A 144 -1.89 -2.10 -22.51
CA SER A 144 -2.59 -1.84 -21.25
C SER A 144 -2.08 -0.58 -20.54
N GLN A 145 -0.76 -0.37 -20.52
CA GLN A 145 -0.15 0.84 -19.96
C GLN A 145 -0.52 2.09 -20.77
N GLU A 146 -0.64 2.00 -22.09
CA GLU A 146 -1.07 3.10 -22.96
C GLU A 146 -2.50 3.56 -22.64
N LYS A 147 -3.43 2.64 -22.37
CA LYS A 147 -4.79 2.99 -21.91
C LYS A 147 -4.75 3.73 -20.56
N MET A 148 -3.94 3.28 -19.62
CA MET A 148 -3.74 3.95 -18.33
C MET A 148 -3.10 5.34 -18.51
N LEU A 149 -2.10 5.45 -19.38
CA LEU A 149 -1.43 6.70 -19.74
C LEU A 149 -2.40 7.70 -20.39
N GLU A 150 -3.32 7.23 -21.23
CA GLU A 150 -4.36 8.08 -21.84
C GLU A 150 -5.35 8.60 -20.79
N THR A 151 -5.74 7.79 -19.80
CA THR A 151 -6.51 8.28 -18.63
C THR A 151 -5.75 9.41 -17.92
N LEU A 152 -4.44 9.26 -17.70
CA LEU A 152 -3.58 10.29 -17.09
C LEU A 152 -3.46 11.55 -17.95
N LYS A 153 -3.30 11.42 -19.28
CA LYS A 153 -3.29 12.56 -20.22
C LYS A 153 -4.60 13.32 -20.19
N ILE A 154 -5.74 12.64 -20.27
CA ILE A 154 -7.07 13.27 -20.17
C ILE A 154 -7.20 14.05 -18.85
N LEU A 155 -6.76 13.49 -17.73
CA LEU A 155 -6.79 14.18 -16.43
C LEU A 155 -5.88 15.40 -16.39
N ARG A 156 -4.60 15.28 -16.78
CA ARG A 156 -3.63 16.38 -16.69
C ARG A 156 -3.82 17.46 -17.75
N GLN A 157 -4.12 17.09 -18.99
CA GLN A 157 -4.10 17.99 -20.15
C GLN A 157 -5.49 18.54 -20.50
N ARG A 158 -6.54 17.70 -20.50
CA ARG A 158 -7.91 18.12 -20.84
C ARG A 158 -8.66 18.72 -19.66
N TYR A 159 -8.50 18.15 -18.45
CA TYR A 159 -9.21 18.60 -17.25
C TYR A 159 -8.34 19.38 -16.25
N ASN A 160 -7.06 19.59 -16.55
CA ASN A 160 -6.10 20.30 -15.70
C ASN A 160 -6.11 19.83 -14.22
N TYR A 161 -6.26 18.53 -14.00
CA TYR A 161 -6.23 17.95 -12.66
C TYR A 161 -4.81 18.00 -12.09
N GLN A 162 -4.59 18.78 -11.04
CA GLN A 162 -3.28 18.97 -10.39
C GLN A 162 -3.13 18.21 -9.05
N GLY A 163 -4.12 17.38 -8.69
CA GLY A 163 -4.07 16.58 -7.46
C GLY A 163 -3.26 15.27 -7.60
N TYR A 164 -3.26 14.45 -6.56
CA TYR A 164 -2.38 13.29 -6.45
C TYR A 164 -2.76 12.13 -7.37
N ILE A 165 -1.81 11.61 -8.15
CA ILE A 165 -1.95 10.37 -8.93
C ILE A 165 -0.87 9.34 -8.54
N HIS A 166 -1.30 8.17 -8.10
CA HIS A 166 -0.50 6.95 -8.03
C HIS A 166 -0.86 6.07 -9.23
N CYS A 167 0.11 5.80 -10.10
CA CYS A 167 -0.05 4.88 -11.23
C CYS A 167 0.80 3.62 -11.01
N LYS A 168 0.21 2.43 -11.21
CA LYS A 168 1.00 1.20 -11.36
C LYS A 168 1.64 1.16 -12.75
N ILE A 169 2.84 0.61 -12.83
CA ILE A 169 3.49 0.19 -14.06
C ILE A 169 3.35 -1.32 -14.14
N LEU A 170 2.89 -1.81 -15.29
CA LEU A 170 2.71 -3.25 -15.51
C LEU A 170 4.05 -3.94 -15.81
N PRO A 171 4.27 -5.19 -15.37
CA PRO A 171 5.43 -5.99 -15.77
C PRO A 171 5.62 -6.05 -17.28
N GLY A 172 6.87 -5.91 -17.77
CA GLY A 172 7.19 -5.99 -19.20
C GLY A 172 6.88 -4.71 -20.01
N VAL A 173 6.54 -3.59 -19.38
CA VAL A 173 6.35 -2.29 -20.06
C VAL A 173 7.67 -1.66 -20.47
N ASP A 174 7.71 -1.09 -21.68
CA ASP A 174 8.87 -0.39 -22.22
C ASP A 174 9.21 0.91 -21.50
N THR A 175 10.51 1.21 -21.40
CA THR A 175 11.05 2.39 -20.70
C THR A 175 10.37 3.70 -21.12
N GLY A 176 10.11 3.90 -22.42
CA GLY A 176 9.44 5.11 -22.92
C GLY A 176 8.04 5.33 -22.34
N LEU A 177 7.26 4.27 -22.15
CA LEU A 177 5.94 4.32 -21.52
C LEU A 177 6.03 4.52 -20.00
N ILE A 178 7.06 3.96 -19.36
CA ILE A 178 7.37 4.23 -17.94
C ILE A 178 7.66 5.72 -17.74
N GLU A 179 8.53 6.31 -18.56
CA GLU A 179 8.86 7.73 -18.47
C GLU A 179 7.65 8.63 -18.77
N ALA A 180 6.88 8.32 -19.83
CA ALA A 180 5.67 9.08 -20.17
C ALA A 180 4.62 9.03 -19.04
N THR A 181 4.44 7.87 -18.40
CA THR A 181 3.57 7.73 -17.23
C THR A 181 4.12 8.51 -16.03
N GLY A 182 5.42 8.42 -15.78
CA GLY A 182 6.10 9.10 -14.68
C GLY A 182 6.05 10.62 -14.76
N ARG A 183 6.02 11.21 -15.96
CA ARG A 183 5.84 12.66 -16.16
C ARG A 183 4.44 13.17 -15.77
N LEU A 184 3.45 12.28 -15.63
CA LEU A 184 2.06 12.64 -15.29
C LEU A 184 1.62 12.14 -13.90
N ALA A 185 2.40 11.25 -13.25
CA ALA A 185 2.09 10.67 -11.95
C ALA A 185 2.89 11.33 -10.79
N ASP A 186 2.33 11.30 -9.58
CA ASP A 186 3.03 11.70 -8.36
C ASP A 186 3.76 10.52 -7.70
N ARG A 187 3.27 9.29 -7.87
CA ARG A 187 3.90 8.04 -7.42
C ARG A 187 3.81 6.98 -8.52
N LEU A 188 4.89 6.24 -8.72
CA LEU A 188 4.91 5.01 -9.53
C LEU A 188 5.12 3.78 -8.65
N SER A 189 4.59 2.64 -9.09
CA SER A 189 4.86 1.35 -8.45
C SER A 189 4.75 0.17 -9.39
N MET A 190 5.50 -0.89 -9.14
CA MET A 190 5.36 -2.20 -9.77
C MET A 190 5.42 -3.25 -8.67
N ASN A 191 4.59 -4.29 -8.70
CA ASN A 191 4.73 -5.41 -7.77
C ASN A 191 5.92 -6.29 -8.17
N LEU A 192 6.71 -6.73 -7.19
CA LEU A 192 7.66 -7.83 -7.38
C LEU A 192 7.01 -9.20 -7.10
N GLU A 193 5.86 -9.21 -6.41
CA GLU A 193 5.06 -10.38 -6.01
C GLU A 193 5.77 -11.34 -5.02
N ALA A 194 7.04 -11.68 -5.23
CA ALA A 194 7.85 -12.60 -4.43
C ALA A 194 9.28 -12.06 -4.21
N PRO A 195 10.07 -12.58 -3.26
CA PRO A 195 11.41 -12.04 -3.00
C PRO A 195 12.50 -12.45 -4.02
N ASN A 196 12.27 -13.52 -4.80
CA ASN A 196 13.21 -14.05 -5.78
C ASN A 196 12.47 -14.89 -6.85
N GLN A 197 13.20 -15.36 -7.88
CA GLN A 197 12.61 -16.15 -8.97
C GLN A 197 12.03 -17.50 -8.53
N LYS A 198 12.66 -18.20 -7.56
CA LYS A 198 12.17 -19.48 -7.04
C LYS A 198 10.77 -19.30 -6.45
N CYS A 199 10.62 -18.33 -5.54
CA CYS A 199 9.33 -18.01 -4.94
C CYS A 199 8.33 -17.44 -5.96
N LEU A 200 8.77 -16.67 -6.97
CA LEU A 200 7.86 -16.20 -8.02
C LEU A 200 7.23 -17.34 -8.81
N SER A 201 7.96 -18.43 -9.07
CA SER A 201 7.45 -19.59 -9.81
C SER A 201 6.35 -20.35 -9.07
N GLU A 202 6.28 -20.26 -7.74
CA GLU A 202 5.15 -20.75 -6.92
C GLU A 202 3.89 -19.85 -7.05
N LEU A 203 4.02 -18.64 -7.59
CA LEU A 203 2.93 -17.67 -7.74
C LEU A 203 2.50 -17.43 -9.20
N SER A 204 3.38 -17.65 -10.17
CA SER A 204 3.10 -17.43 -11.60
C SER A 204 4.16 -18.09 -12.48
N ALA A 205 3.73 -18.81 -13.51
CA ALA A 205 4.59 -19.28 -14.58
C ALA A 205 4.92 -18.19 -15.63
N ASP A 206 4.06 -17.16 -15.76
CA ASP A 206 4.09 -16.18 -16.85
C ASP A 206 4.94 -14.93 -16.56
N LYS A 207 5.62 -14.87 -15.41
CA LYS A 207 6.40 -13.70 -14.97
C LYS A 207 7.85 -14.07 -14.71
N ASN A 208 8.79 -13.22 -15.15
CA ASN A 208 10.20 -13.33 -14.81
C ASN A 208 10.64 -12.27 -13.78
N PHE A 209 11.13 -12.74 -12.63
CA PHE A 209 11.53 -11.88 -11.52
C PHE A 209 12.63 -10.90 -11.91
N HIS A 210 13.63 -11.35 -12.67
CA HIS A 210 14.78 -10.52 -13.01
C HIS A 210 14.51 -9.60 -14.21
N ARG A 211 13.99 -10.16 -15.31
CA ARG A 211 13.85 -9.47 -16.60
C ARG A 211 12.66 -8.52 -16.69
N GLU A 212 11.60 -8.76 -15.92
CA GLU A 212 10.37 -7.97 -16.01
C GLU A 212 10.11 -7.19 -14.73
N LEU A 213 10.14 -7.86 -13.58
CA LEU A 213 9.75 -7.26 -12.30
C LEU A 213 10.86 -6.38 -11.71
N LEU A 214 12.04 -6.95 -11.49
CA LEU A 214 13.18 -6.24 -10.91
C LEU A 214 13.77 -5.21 -11.89
N ASP A 215 13.91 -5.55 -13.16
CA ASP A 215 14.36 -4.61 -14.18
C ASP A 215 13.35 -3.48 -14.43
N GLY A 216 12.04 -3.79 -14.49
CA GLY A 216 10.97 -2.79 -14.54
C GLY A 216 11.01 -1.84 -13.34
N LEU A 217 11.19 -2.37 -12.12
CA LEU A 217 11.34 -1.56 -10.91
C LEU A 217 12.63 -0.70 -10.93
N LYS A 218 13.74 -1.23 -11.47
CA LYS A 218 14.99 -0.47 -11.68
C LYS A 218 14.82 0.66 -12.69
N LYS A 219 14.10 0.44 -13.80
CA LYS A 219 13.74 1.49 -14.76
C LYS A 219 12.93 2.61 -14.10
N ILE A 220 11.93 2.26 -13.28
CA ILE A 220 11.15 3.24 -12.49
C ILE A 220 12.04 4.01 -11.51
N ALA A 221 12.96 3.33 -10.81
CA ALA A 221 13.90 3.97 -9.89
C ALA A 221 14.91 4.90 -10.60
N SER A 222 15.38 4.51 -11.79
CA SER A 222 16.26 5.34 -12.63
C SER A 222 15.53 6.60 -13.13
N PHE A 223 14.27 6.46 -13.57
CA PHE A 223 13.43 7.62 -13.87
C PHE A 223 13.27 8.51 -12.63
N HIS A 224 12.97 7.93 -11.46
CA HIS A 224 12.80 8.68 -10.21
C HIS A 224 14.04 9.49 -9.81
N GLY A 225 15.25 8.94 -10.01
CA GLY A 225 16.51 9.64 -9.74
C GLY A 225 16.76 10.84 -10.66
N LYS A 226 16.33 10.76 -11.93
CA LYS A 226 16.43 11.87 -12.91
C LYS A 226 15.27 12.87 -12.81
N HIS A 227 14.09 12.39 -12.44
CA HIS A 227 12.83 13.11 -12.39
C HIS A 227 12.07 12.75 -11.09
N PRO A 228 12.36 13.45 -9.97
CA PRO A 228 11.80 13.13 -8.67
C PRO A 228 10.26 13.16 -8.62
N LEU A 229 9.69 11.99 -8.32
CA LEU A 229 8.27 11.76 -8.08
C LEU A 229 7.93 12.18 -6.63
N LYS A 230 6.94 13.05 -6.44
CA LYS A 230 6.59 13.61 -5.11
C LYS A 230 6.21 12.54 -4.07
N GLY A 231 5.58 11.46 -4.50
CA GLY A 231 5.26 10.28 -3.69
C GLY A 231 6.38 9.23 -3.66
N GLY A 232 7.36 9.30 -4.58
CA GLY A 232 8.44 8.33 -4.74
C GLY A 232 8.04 7.07 -5.49
N VAL A 233 8.82 6.01 -5.31
CA VAL A 233 8.61 4.68 -5.91
C VAL A 233 8.25 3.67 -4.83
N THR A 234 7.33 2.75 -5.11
CA THR A 234 6.98 1.65 -4.19
C THR A 234 6.83 0.31 -4.90
N THR A 235 6.95 -0.78 -4.15
CA THR A 235 6.63 -2.13 -4.63
C THR A 235 5.80 -2.90 -3.61
N GLN A 236 5.33 -4.08 -3.98
CA GLN A 236 4.52 -4.98 -3.15
C GLN A 236 4.96 -6.43 -3.37
N LEU A 237 4.90 -7.20 -2.28
CA LEU A 237 5.08 -8.64 -2.19
C LEU A 237 3.81 -9.30 -1.64
N VAL A 238 3.49 -10.48 -2.15
CA VAL A 238 2.52 -11.41 -1.59
C VAL A 238 3.28 -12.29 -0.59
N VAL A 239 2.72 -12.48 0.61
CA VAL A 239 3.39 -13.18 1.71
C VAL A 239 2.52 -14.35 2.19
N GLY A 240 3.13 -15.52 2.35
CA GLY A 240 2.49 -16.77 2.80
C GLY A 240 1.93 -17.62 1.67
N ALA A 241 2.47 -17.49 0.45
CA ALA A 241 2.00 -18.20 -0.74
C ALA A 241 3.10 -18.91 -1.55
N ALA A 242 4.38 -18.63 -1.28
CA ALA A 242 5.50 -19.05 -2.12
C ALA A 242 6.62 -19.78 -1.35
N ASN A 243 6.31 -20.27 -0.14
CA ASN A 243 7.28 -20.87 0.80
C ASN A 243 8.52 -19.99 1.01
N GLU A 244 8.31 -18.68 1.05
CA GLU A 244 9.34 -17.66 1.17
C GLU A 244 9.60 -17.29 2.64
N GLY A 245 10.87 -17.13 3.05
CA GLY A 245 11.21 -16.79 4.43
C GLY A 245 11.20 -15.28 4.72
N ASP A 246 10.84 -14.87 5.93
CA ASP A 246 10.83 -13.43 6.30
C ASP A 246 12.21 -12.78 6.14
N LYS A 247 13.30 -13.52 6.38
CA LYS A 247 14.68 -13.06 6.15
C LYS A 247 14.93 -12.71 4.68
N GLU A 248 14.47 -13.52 3.73
CA GLU A 248 14.60 -13.25 2.30
C GLU A 248 13.81 -12.00 1.89
N ILE A 249 12.57 -11.89 2.38
CA ILE A 249 11.70 -10.72 2.19
C ILE A 249 12.40 -9.44 2.67
N LEU A 250 12.90 -9.45 3.91
CA LEU A 250 13.46 -8.25 4.54
C LEU A 250 14.83 -7.87 3.98
N SER A 251 15.66 -8.83 3.58
CA SER A 251 16.89 -8.59 2.84
C SER A 251 16.62 -7.97 1.47
N LEU A 252 15.62 -8.45 0.71
CA LEU A 252 15.20 -7.78 -0.52
C LEU A 252 14.74 -6.34 -0.22
N SER A 253 13.85 -6.15 0.75
CA SER A 253 13.35 -4.80 1.10
C SER A 253 14.47 -3.83 1.47
N HIS A 254 15.44 -4.25 2.28
CA HIS A 254 16.61 -3.44 2.63
C HIS A 254 17.42 -3.04 1.38
N ASN A 255 17.68 -4.00 0.50
CA ASN A 255 18.42 -3.78 -0.75
C ASN A 255 17.68 -2.81 -1.70
N LEU A 256 16.35 -2.90 -1.80
CA LEU A 256 15.55 -1.97 -2.59
C LEU A 256 15.57 -0.54 -2.01
N TYR A 257 15.58 -0.39 -0.69
CA TYR A 257 15.72 0.92 -0.05
C TYR A 257 17.10 1.53 -0.28
N ARG A 258 18.17 0.77 -0.09
CA ARG A 258 19.56 1.26 -0.19
C ARG A 258 20.01 1.45 -1.63
N GLY A 259 19.75 0.50 -2.52
CA GLY A 259 20.21 0.50 -3.91
C GLY A 259 19.32 1.26 -4.89
N HIS A 260 18.03 1.42 -4.60
CA HIS A 260 17.04 1.99 -5.53
C HIS A 260 16.18 3.12 -4.94
N ASN A 261 16.50 3.57 -3.72
CA ASN A 261 15.82 4.69 -3.03
C ASN A 261 14.28 4.55 -3.01
N LEU A 262 13.78 3.32 -2.85
CA LEU A 262 12.34 3.09 -2.74
C LEU A 262 11.76 3.77 -1.50
N ARG A 263 10.55 4.32 -1.63
CA ARG A 263 9.84 4.96 -0.51
C ARG A 263 9.29 3.95 0.48
N ARG A 264 8.82 2.80 -0.01
CA ARG A 264 8.18 1.71 0.74
C ARG A 264 8.07 0.43 -0.09
N VAL A 265 8.33 -0.72 0.54
CA VAL A 265 7.84 -2.04 0.17
C VAL A 265 6.57 -2.29 0.98
N TYR A 266 5.57 -2.86 0.32
CA TYR A 266 4.34 -3.31 0.95
C TYR A 266 4.30 -4.83 1.00
N TYR A 267 3.83 -5.36 2.11
CA TYR A 267 3.53 -6.77 2.31
C TYR A 267 2.01 -6.92 2.24
N SER A 268 1.54 -7.97 1.57
CA SER A 268 0.12 -8.30 1.47
C SER A 268 -0.03 -9.75 1.88
N ALA A 269 -0.73 -9.99 2.98
CA ALA A 269 -1.02 -11.35 3.45
C ALA A 269 -1.82 -12.11 2.38
N PHE A 270 -1.29 -13.24 1.91
CA PHE A 270 -2.02 -14.11 1.00
C PHE A 270 -3.35 -14.54 1.61
N THR A 271 -4.41 -14.35 0.84
CA THR A 271 -5.75 -14.86 1.12
C THR A 271 -6.17 -15.69 -0.09
N PRO A 272 -6.62 -16.94 0.08
CA PRO A 272 -7.07 -17.78 -1.01
C PRO A 272 -8.22 -17.14 -1.79
N VAL A 273 -8.24 -17.41 -3.09
CA VAL A 273 -9.30 -16.97 -3.99
C VAL A 273 -9.89 -18.21 -4.65
N GLU A 274 -11.19 -18.39 -4.53
CA GLU A 274 -11.98 -19.44 -5.19
C GLU A 274 -11.75 -19.43 -6.71
N ASP A 275 -11.67 -20.61 -7.33
CA ASP A 275 -11.34 -20.80 -8.77
C ASP A 275 -9.91 -20.29 -9.11
N THR A 276 -8.96 -20.60 -8.22
CA THR A 276 -7.52 -20.41 -8.45
C THR A 276 -6.70 -21.61 -7.97
N PRO A 277 -5.53 -21.91 -8.58
CA PRO A 277 -4.71 -23.04 -8.14
C PRO A 277 -4.27 -23.02 -6.67
N LEU A 278 -4.27 -21.84 -6.02
CA LEU A 278 -3.96 -21.71 -4.59
C LEU A 278 -5.21 -21.60 -3.69
N GLU A 279 -6.42 -21.88 -4.17
CA GLU A 279 -7.67 -21.75 -3.37
C GLU A 279 -7.68 -22.61 -2.10
N ASN A 280 -7.00 -23.75 -2.13
CA ASN A 280 -6.90 -24.71 -1.02
C ASN A 280 -5.66 -24.48 -0.12
N LEU A 281 -4.81 -23.51 -0.46
CA LEU A 281 -3.66 -23.15 0.38
C LEU A 281 -4.17 -22.41 1.64
N ARG A 282 -3.49 -22.56 2.77
CA ARG A 282 -3.90 -21.85 4.00
C ARG A 282 -3.65 -20.34 3.85
N PRO A 283 -4.56 -19.46 4.32
CA PRO A 283 -4.30 -18.03 4.34
C PRO A 283 -3.09 -17.70 5.21
N CYS A 284 -2.33 -16.69 4.79
CA CYS A 284 -1.22 -16.17 5.57
C CYS A 284 -1.73 -15.57 6.90
N PRO A 285 -1.14 -15.93 8.06
CA PRO A 285 -1.53 -15.33 9.33
C PRO A 285 -1.39 -13.80 9.28
N PRO A 286 -2.43 -13.00 9.59
CA PRO A 286 -2.33 -11.53 9.58
C PRO A 286 -1.25 -10.97 10.52
N LEU A 287 -0.87 -11.76 11.53
CA LEU A 287 0.24 -11.46 12.43
C LEU A 287 1.61 -11.48 11.72
N ARG A 288 1.81 -12.34 10.70
CA ARG A 288 3.05 -12.38 9.90
C ARG A 288 3.22 -11.10 9.07
N GLU A 289 2.18 -10.69 8.35
CA GLU A 289 2.15 -9.39 7.64
C GLU A 289 2.46 -8.23 8.60
N PHE A 290 1.87 -8.26 9.81
CA PHE A 290 2.13 -7.24 10.81
C PHE A 290 3.59 -7.23 11.31
N ARG A 291 4.19 -8.40 11.59
CA ARG A 291 5.60 -8.53 11.99
C ARG A 291 6.55 -8.04 10.90
N LEU A 292 6.28 -8.35 9.63
CA LEU A 292 7.04 -7.81 8.50
C LEU A 292 6.96 -6.28 8.43
N TYR A 293 5.78 -5.67 8.63
CA TYR A 293 5.68 -4.21 8.70
C TYR A 293 6.43 -3.60 9.90
N GLN A 294 6.53 -4.30 11.04
CA GLN A 294 7.33 -3.85 12.18
C GLN A 294 8.83 -3.92 11.87
N ALA A 295 9.32 -5.05 11.36
CA ALA A 295 10.71 -5.23 10.96
C ALA A 295 11.13 -4.22 9.86
N ASP A 296 10.32 -4.06 8.82
CA ASP A 296 10.50 -3.06 7.76
C ASP A 296 10.61 -1.62 8.30
N PHE A 297 9.85 -1.29 9.34
CA PHE A 297 9.93 0.01 9.98
C PHE A 297 11.25 0.19 10.75
N LEU A 298 11.77 -0.87 11.37
CA LEU A 298 13.11 -0.85 11.97
C LEU A 298 14.19 -0.60 10.91
N LEU A 299 14.14 -1.32 9.78
CA LEU A 299 15.07 -1.12 8.66
C LEU A 299 15.04 0.32 8.15
N ARG A 300 13.84 0.87 7.87
CA ARG A 300 13.70 2.21 7.28
C ARG A 300 13.89 3.38 8.23
N LYS A 301 13.65 3.21 9.54
CA LYS A 301 13.58 4.33 10.50
C LYS A 301 14.52 4.21 11.68
N TYR A 302 14.91 2.99 12.07
CA TYR A 302 15.76 2.72 13.24
C TYR A 302 17.18 2.29 12.84
N ASN A 303 17.50 2.39 11.55
CA ASN A 303 18.80 2.07 10.97
C ASN A 303 19.24 0.62 11.31
N PHE A 304 18.29 -0.30 11.37
CA PHE A 304 18.57 -1.74 11.44
C PHE A 304 19.02 -2.26 10.07
N THR A 305 19.89 -3.26 10.07
CA THR A 305 20.12 -4.13 8.91
C THR A 305 19.37 -5.47 9.06
N PRO A 306 19.15 -6.24 7.99
CA PRO A 306 18.56 -7.58 8.07
C PRO A 306 19.35 -8.53 8.96
N GLU A 307 20.68 -8.37 9.02
CA GLU A 307 21.60 -9.19 9.82
C GLU A 307 21.46 -8.92 11.33
N GLU A 308 20.93 -7.76 11.72
CA GLU A 308 20.58 -7.46 13.11
C GLU A 308 19.22 -8.04 13.51
N LEU A 309 18.37 -8.47 12.58
CA LEU A 309 17.07 -9.03 12.92
C LEU A 309 17.22 -10.50 13.34
N ILE A 310 16.46 -10.89 14.37
CA ILE A 310 16.48 -12.24 14.93
C ILE A 310 15.34 -13.05 14.31
N PHE A 311 15.69 -14.18 13.72
CA PHE A 311 14.80 -15.13 13.05
C PHE A 311 14.85 -16.48 13.75
N ASP A 312 13.86 -17.34 13.48
CA ASP A 312 13.89 -18.75 13.86
C ASP A 312 14.77 -19.60 12.91
N GLU A 313 14.81 -20.91 13.13
CA GLU A 313 15.58 -21.87 12.32
C GLU A 313 15.12 -21.96 10.85
N LYS A 314 13.91 -21.48 10.53
CA LYS A 314 13.35 -21.44 9.17
C LYS A 314 13.62 -20.10 8.48
N GLY A 315 14.12 -19.10 9.23
CA GLY A 315 14.34 -17.75 8.72
C GLY A 315 13.12 -16.84 8.84
N ASP A 316 12.14 -17.20 9.68
CA ASP A 316 10.92 -16.42 9.91
C ASP A 316 10.97 -15.58 11.20
N LEU A 317 10.16 -14.53 11.27
CA LEU A 317 10.03 -13.70 12.47
C LEU A 317 9.13 -14.38 13.51
N TYR A 318 9.52 -14.27 14.78
CA TYR A 318 8.69 -14.66 15.91
C TYR A 318 7.32 -13.96 15.88
N LEU A 319 6.25 -14.73 15.69
CA LEU A 319 4.89 -14.19 15.59
C LEU A 319 4.40 -13.66 16.95
N ASP A 320 4.77 -14.29 18.05
CA ASP A 320 4.39 -13.89 19.41
C ASP A 320 5.02 -12.54 19.84
N LYS A 321 6.28 -12.28 19.48
CA LYS A 321 7.07 -11.14 19.99
C LYS A 321 7.32 -10.02 18.98
N ASP A 322 7.44 -8.78 19.46
CA ASP A 322 7.84 -7.65 18.63
C ASP A 322 9.33 -7.77 18.18
N PRO A 323 9.68 -7.55 16.89
CA PRO A 323 11.06 -7.73 16.42
C PRO A 323 12.12 -6.91 17.16
N LYS A 324 11.79 -5.71 17.63
CA LYS A 324 12.71 -4.86 18.41
C LYS A 324 12.90 -5.39 19.84
N LEU A 325 11.85 -5.98 20.41
CA LEU A 325 11.94 -6.68 21.70
C LEU A 325 12.81 -7.93 21.57
N VAL A 326 12.62 -8.76 20.53
CA VAL A 326 13.45 -9.96 20.32
C VAL A 326 14.92 -9.56 20.18
N TRP A 327 15.23 -8.57 19.35
CA TRP A 327 16.58 -8.02 19.24
C TRP A 327 17.17 -7.59 20.59
N ALA A 328 16.40 -6.84 21.39
CA ALA A 328 16.88 -6.32 22.67
C ALA A 328 17.13 -7.43 23.71
N LEU A 329 16.32 -8.49 23.70
CA LEU A 329 16.53 -9.67 24.56
C LEU A 329 17.74 -10.49 24.11
N SER A 330 18.01 -10.56 22.81
CA SER A 330 19.21 -11.22 22.24
C SER A 330 20.51 -10.41 22.38
N ASN A 331 20.42 -9.13 22.79
CA ASN A 331 21.56 -8.22 22.99
C ASN A 331 21.53 -7.64 24.42
N ILE A 332 21.30 -8.49 25.43
CA ILE A 332 21.07 -8.06 26.82
C ILE A 332 22.30 -7.38 27.45
N ASP A 333 23.49 -7.66 26.93
CA ASP A 333 24.77 -7.01 27.25
C ASP A 333 24.78 -5.50 26.98
N ARG A 334 23.92 -5.03 26.06
CA ARG A 334 23.76 -3.61 25.73
C ARG A 334 22.82 -2.87 26.67
N PHE A 335 22.31 -3.54 27.70
CA PHE A 335 21.32 -3.00 28.62
C PHE A 335 21.75 -3.18 30.09
N PRO A 336 21.33 -2.28 31.01
CA PRO A 336 20.43 -1.16 30.78
C PRO A 336 21.12 0.07 30.17
N VAL A 337 20.40 0.77 29.29
CA VAL A 337 20.83 2.04 28.69
C VAL A 337 20.56 3.19 29.67
N GLU A 338 21.59 3.91 30.10
CA GLU A 338 21.42 5.11 30.92
C GLU A 338 20.81 6.23 30.08
N ILE A 339 19.61 6.65 30.47
CA ILE A 339 19.01 7.92 30.08
C ILE A 339 19.94 9.06 30.53
N ASN A 340 19.72 10.33 30.20
CA ASN A 340 20.69 11.42 30.39
C ASN A 340 21.94 11.29 29.49
N LYS A 341 22.66 10.15 29.49
CA LYS A 341 23.93 9.94 28.79
C LYS A 341 23.79 9.38 27.37
N ALA A 342 22.94 8.37 27.17
CA ALA A 342 22.89 7.63 25.90
C ALA A 342 22.55 8.49 24.69
N LEU A 343 23.22 8.21 23.56
CA LEU A 343 23.06 8.84 22.26
C LEU A 343 21.70 8.53 21.61
N PHE A 344 21.38 9.25 20.53
CA PHE A 344 20.14 9.01 19.79
C PHE A 344 20.00 7.57 19.31
N GLU A 345 21.07 7.01 18.71
CA GLU A 345 21.08 5.66 18.16
C GLU A 345 20.90 4.58 19.23
N GLU A 346 21.45 4.77 20.44
CA GLU A 346 21.20 3.88 21.58
C GLU A 346 19.75 3.97 22.08
N LEU A 347 19.22 5.19 22.20
CA LEU A 347 17.86 5.42 22.69
C LEU A 347 16.79 4.83 21.77
N ILE A 348 16.96 4.95 20.46
CA ILE A 348 16.01 4.36 19.52
C ILE A 348 16.11 2.83 19.49
N ARG A 349 17.14 2.21 20.06
CA ARG A 349 17.25 0.74 20.17
C ARG A 349 16.52 0.17 21.39
N VAL A 350 16.26 0.97 22.43
CA VAL A 350 15.48 0.60 23.62
C VAL A 350 14.01 0.26 23.29
N PRO A 351 13.48 -0.93 23.64
CA PRO A 351 12.06 -1.26 23.50
C PRO A 351 11.14 -0.27 24.23
N GLY A 352 10.16 0.29 23.53
CA GLY A 352 9.26 1.31 24.09
C GLY A 352 9.74 2.77 23.99
N ILE A 353 10.96 3.03 23.51
CA ILE A 353 11.40 4.38 23.07
C ILE A 353 11.36 4.43 21.54
N GLY A 354 10.51 5.30 20.98
CA GLY A 354 10.50 5.66 19.56
C GLY A 354 11.44 6.84 19.25
N ARG A 355 11.68 7.14 17.97
CA ARG A 355 12.53 8.25 17.50
C ARG A 355 12.02 9.61 17.96
N ILE A 356 10.70 9.82 17.98
CA ILE A 356 10.11 11.07 18.49
C ILE A 356 10.38 11.21 19.98
N SER A 357 10.15 10.17 20.79
CA SER A 357 10.47 10.19 22.21
C SER A 357 11.97 10.35 22.46
N ALA A 358 12.85 9.69 21.67
CA ALA A 358 14.30 9.81 21.78
C ALA A 358 14.80 11.24 21.50
N ARG A 359 14.23 11.94 20.50
CA ARG A 359 14.53 13.36 20.26
C ARG A 359 14.09 14.25 21.43
N LYS A 360 12.83 14.14 21.87
CA LYS A 360 12.31 14.87 23.04
C LYS A 360 13.16 14.64 24.30
N ILE A 361 13.61 13.40 24.49
CA ILE A 361 14.52 13.00 25.56
C ILE A 361 15.87 13.73 25.44
N LEU A 362 16.49 13.77 24.25
CA LEU A 362 17.75 14.50 24.03
C LEU A 362 17.60 16.01 24.21
N ASP A 363 16.51 16.59 23.73
CA ASP A 363 16.26 18.03 23.85
C ASP A 363 16.08 18.48 25.30
N ILE A 364 15.37 17.70 26.12
CA ILE A 364 15.17 18.03 27.55
C ILE A 364 16.47 17.90 28.35
N ARG A 365 17.32 16.90 28.05
CA ARG A 365 18.59 16.68 28.74
C ARG A 365 19.58 17.84 28.62
N LYS A 366 19.44 18.70 27.61
CA LYS A 366 20.24 19.94 27.45
C LYS A 366 20.07 20.87 28.66
N ASN A 367 18.88 20.89 29.26
CA ASN A 367 18.52 21.82 30.33
C ASN A 367 18.24 21.12 31.66
N THR A 368 17.80 19.85 31.66
CA THR A 368 17.34 19.17 32.89
C THR A 368 17.56 17.67 32.82
N LYS A 369 18.11 17.08 33.89
CA LYS A 369 18.23 15.63 34.04
C LYS A 369 16.86 14.99 34.26
N LEU A 370 16.60 13.92 33.52
CA LEU A 370 15.44 13.05 33.72
C LEU A 370 15.73 12.17 34.94
N LYS A 371 14.84 12.22 35.93
CA LYS A 371 14.98 11.54 37.23
C LYS A 371 13.94 10.43 37.44
N GLU A 372 12.73 10.58 36.90
CA GLU A 372 11.63 9.63 37.15
C GLU A 372 10.90 9.19 35.87
N LEU A 373 10.37 7.96 35.88
CA LEU A 373 9.72 7.33 34.72
C LEU A 373 8.52 8.11 34.18
N GLU A 374 7.74 8.78 35.04
CA GLU A 374 6.60 9.60 34.61
C GLU A 374 7.04 10.80 33.75
N GLN A 375 8.29 11.25 33.86
CA GLN A 375 8.83 12.23 32.92
C GLN A 375 8.98 11.62 31.53
N LEU A 376 9.51 10.40 31.40
CA LEU A 376 9.64 9.71 30.10
C LEU A 376 8.28 9.44 29.45
N LYS A 377 7.28 9.06 30.25
CA LYS A 377 5.89 8.84 29.78
C LYS A 377 5.30 10.10 29.13
N LYS A 378 5.52 11.28 29.74
CA LYS A 378 5.11 12.58 29.17
C LYS A 378 5.79 12.91 27.84
N LEU A 379 6.89 12.23 27.49
CA LEU A 379 7.60 12.39 26.20
C LEU A 379 7.14 11.38 25.13
N GLY A 380 6.19 10.49 25.45
CA GLY A 380 5.76 9.41 24.55
C GLY A 380 6.55 8.11 24.72
N THR A 381 7.28 7.92 25.83
CA THR A 381 7.91 6.61 26.09
C THR A 381 6.89 5.62 26.63
N VAL A 382 6.84 4.42 26.04
CA VAL A 382 6.06 3.29 26.56
C VAL A 382 6.79 2.68 27.76
N VAL A 383 6.67 3.37 28.91
CA VAL A 383 7.42 3.08 30.16
C VAL A 383 7.30 1.63 30.62
N LYS A 384 6.14 0.98 30.47
CA LYS A 384 5.94 -0.44 30.82
C LYS A 384 6.98 -1.36 30.15
N ARG A 385 7.41 -1.05 28.92
CA ARG A 385 8.49 -1.76 28.22
C ARG A 385 9.87 -1.21 28.59
N ALA A 386 10.07 0.10 28.41
CA ALA A 386 11.39 0.73 28.50
C ALA A 386 12.05 0.52 29.87
N ARG A 387 11.29 0.49 30.98
CA ARG A 387 11.82 0.30 32.34
C ARG A 387 12.67 -0.96 32.54
N LYS A 388 12.49 -2.00 31.70
CA LYS A 388 13.26 -3.25 31.77
C LYS A 388 14.66 -3.13 31.16
N PHE A 389 14.92 -2.04 30.43
CA PHE A 389 16.07 -1.84 29.55
C PHE A 389 16.81 -0.50 29.83
N ILE A 390 16.46 0.25 30.88
CA ILE A 390 17.01 1.60 31.12
C ILE A 390 17.33 1.87 32.58
N THR A 391 18.26 2.80 32.81
CA THR A 391 18.45 3.50 34.09
C THR A 391 18.17 5.00 33.96
N LEU A 392 17.83 5.65 35.08
CA LEU A 392 17.76 7.10 35.23
C LEU A 392 18.69 7.52 36.36
N ASN A 393 19.78 8.21 36.05
CA ASN A 393 20.88 8.57 36.97
C ASN A 393 21.41 7.36 37.74
N GLY A 394 21.62 6.23 37.06
CA GLY A 394 22.10 4.97 37.65
C GLY A 394 21.03 4.15 38.39
N LYS A 395 19.81 4.68 38.60
CA LYS A 395 18.70 3.94 39.20
C LYS A 395 18.02 3.06 38.16
N PHE A 396 18.05 1.74 38.35
CA PHE A 396 17.28 0.78 37.58
C PHE A 396 15.84 0.69 38.09
N TYR A 397 14.88 0.41 37.19
CA TYR A 397 13.45 0.34 37.51
C TYR A 397 12.88 -1.05 37.22
N PRO A 398 13.34 -2.09 37.94
CA PRO A 398 12.89 -3.47 37.71
C PRO A 398 11.36 -3.52 37.76
N ALA A 399 10.75 -4.39 36.96
CA ALA A 399 9.32 -4.61 37.04
C ALA A 399 8.96 -5.00 38.48
N LYS A 400 7.87 -4.44 39.04
CA LYS A 400 7.24 -5.08 40.20
C LYS A 400 6.85 -6.48 39.75
N LYS A 401 6.90 -7.47 40.66
CA LYS A 401 6.54 -8.87 40.40
C LYS A 401 5.13 -8.89 39.76
N GLU A 402 5.06 -9.01 38.45
CA GLU A 402 3.82 -9.16 37.68
C GLU A 402 3.73 -10.62 37.28
N LEU A 403 2.58 -11.22 37.59
CA LEU A 403 2.17 -12.49 37.02
C LEU A 403 1.91 -12.26 35.52
N GLU A 404 2.34 -13.21 34.70
CA GLU A 404 2.21 -13.25 33.23
C GLU A 404 3.07 -12.26 32.40
N PRO A 405 3.60 -12.71 31.24
CA PRO A 405 4.44 -11.90 30.36
C PRO A 405 3.60 -10.97 29.46
N GLU A 406 3.03 -9.88 30.00
CA GLU A 406 2.27 -8.89 29.22
C GLU A 406 3.13 -7.98 28.32
N ILE A 407 4.20 -8.51 27.71
CA ILE A 407 5.18 -7.73 26.93
C ILE A 407 4.77 -7.57 25.45
N ASP A 408 4.03 -8.55 24.91
CA ASP A 408 4.04 -8.91 23.49
C ASP A 408 3.16 -8.10 22.54
N LYS A 409 2.19 -7.33 23.06
CA LYS A 409 1.26 -6.56 22.22
C LYS A 409 1.84 -5.19 21.84
N GLN A 410 2.92 -5.15 21.06
CA GLN A 410 3.30 -3.92 20.36
C GLN A 410 2.36 -3.72 19.18
N LEU A 411 1.28 -2.97 19.39
CA LEU A 411 0.35 -2.58 18.34
C LEU A 411 0.73 -1.21 17.78
N PHE A 412 1.58 -1.25 16.75
CA PHE A 412 2.00 -0.13 15.88
C PHE A 412 2.80 1.03 16.50
N LEU A 413 3.63 1.62 15.64
CA LEU A 413 4.31 2.91 15.84
C LEU A 413 3.49 4.05 15.18
N TRP A 414 2.18 4.10 15.45
CA TRP A 414 1.29 5.16 14.94
C TRP A 414 1.68 6.56 15.41
N GLU A 415 2.44 6.69 16.50
CA GLU A 415 2.99 7.96 16.95
C GLU A 415 3.97 8.60 15.95
N GLU A 416 4.47 7.85 14.96
CA GLU A 416 5.52 8.28 14.01
C GLU A 416 5.06 8.30 12.53
N ILE A 417 3.75 8.20 12.29
CA ILE A 417 3.11 8.42 10.98
C ILE A 417 2.50 9.81 10.98
#